data_AF-A0AAE4DFJ9-F1
#
_entry.id   AF-A0AAE4DFJ9-F1
#
_cell.length_a   1.000
_cell.length_b   1.000
_cell.length_c   1.000
_cell.angle_alpha   90.00
_cell.angle_beta   90.00
_cell.angle_gamma   90.00
#
_symmetry.space_group_name_H-M   'P 1'
#
loop_
_entity.id
_entity.type
_entity.pdbx_description
1 polymer ?
#
loop_
_entity_poly.entity_id
_entity_poly.type
_entity_poly.pdbx_seq_one_letter_code
_entity_poly.pdbx_strand_id
1 'polypeptide(L)'
;MSNRALFLDRDGVLNRERGEYTFRVEDFDILPDVAETLQKAQQLGYKLIVITNQGGIAKELYGHEDVQKVHRFFQNQMSEQGVEIDDFFYSPNHDVVSKSLDRKPDSLLLEKAIYLHNIDPLCSFMIGDSDRDCEAAGKVGVKCFKIESNTSISFILDHLHE
;
A
#
# COMPACT_ATOMS: atom_id res chain seq x y z
N MET A 1 13.93 19.97 0.53
CA MET A 1 12.45 19.89 0.45
C MET A 1 12.06 18.48 0.86
N SER A 2 10.98 18.33 1.62
CA SER A 2 10.38 17.05 1.94
C SER A 2 9.64 16.49 0.72
N ASN A 3 9.59 15.17 0.59
CA ASN A 3 8.87 14.49 -0.49
C ASN A 3 7.39 14.38 -0.15
N ARG A 4 6.54 14.25 -1.17
CA ARG A 4 5.13 13.86 -1.02
C ARG A 4 5.01 12.38 -1.33
N ALA A 5 4.08 11.68 -0.69
CA ALA A 5 3.85 10.27 -0.95
C ALA A 5 2.37 9.95 -1.12
N LEU A 6 2.11 8.99 -2.01
CA LEU A 6 0.88 8.26 -2.10
C LEU A 6 1.12 6.88 -1.48
N PHE A 7 0.63 6.71 -0.25
CA PHE A 7 0.62 5.43 0.46
C PHE A 7 -0.56 4.60 -0.02
N LEU A 8 -0.33 3.31 -0.22
CA LEU A 8 -1.31 2.41 -0.84
C LEU A 8 -1.43 1.14 0.01
N ASP A 9 -2.63 0.75 0.41
CA ASP A 9 -2.86 -0.66 0.72
C ASP A 9 -2.72 -1.51 -0.55
N ARG A 10 -2.58 -2.82 -0.38
CA ARG A 10 -2.33 -3.74 -1.49
C ARG A 10 -3.61 -4.49 -1.89
N ASP A 11 -4.09 -5.36 -1.01
CA ASP A 11 -5.26 -6.19 -1.26
C ASP A 11 -6.52 -5.32 -1.16
N GLY A 12 -7.34 -5.31 -2.21
CA GLY A 12 -8.54 -4.47 -2.31
C GLY A 12 -8.32 -3.09 -2.91
N VAL A 13 -7.06 -2.66 -3.09
CA VAL A 13 -6.68 -1.33 -3.59
C VAL A 13 -5.81 -1.40 -4.84
N LEU A 14 -4.74 -2.20 -4.82
CA LEU A 14 -3.85 -2.42 -5.97
C LEU A 14 -4.18 -3.72 -6.69
N ASN A 15 -4.52 -4.76 -5.94
CA ASN A 15 -4.99 -6.03 -6.47
C ASN A 15 -6.38 -6.36 -5.92
N ARG A 16 -7.07 -7.26 -6.62
CA ARG A 16 -8.37 -7.76 -6.18
C ARG A 16 -8.25 -8.45 -4.82
N GLU A 17 -9.04 -8.01 -3.85
CA GLU A 17 -9.37 -8.73 -2.63
C GLU A 17 -10.38 -9.83 -2.97
N ARG A 18 -10.06 -11.07 -2.59
CA ARG A 18 -10.78 -12.29 -2.97
C ARG A 18 -11.51 -12.92 -1.79
N GLY A 19 -11.35 -12.39 -0.58
CA GLY A 19 -11.78 -12.99 0.68
C GLY A 19 -10.80 -14.05 1.21
N GLU A 20 -9.66 -14.23 0.55
CA GLU A 20 -8.59 -15.16 0.90
C GLU A 20 -7.24 -14.44 0.79
N TYR A 21 -6.20 -14.98 1.44
CA TYR A 21 -4.86 -14.39 1.34
C TYR A 21 -4.30 -14.49 -0.08
N THR A 22 -3.92 -13.35 -0.65
CA THR A 22 -3.22 -13.29 -1.94
C THR A 22 -1.70 -13.36 -1.72
N PHE A 23 -1.13 -14.56 -1.85
CA PHE A 23 0.31 -14.81 -1.68
C PHE A 23 0.96 -15.52 -2.88
N ARG A 24 0.18 -15.83 -3.92
CA ARG A 24 0.65 -16.42 -5.18
C ARG A 24 0.55 -15.40 -6.30
N VAL A 25 1.47 -15.46 -7.25
CA VAL A 25 1.50 -14.52 -8.39
C VAL A 25 0.28 -14.71 -9.27
N GLU A 26 -0.15 -15.97 -9.45
CA GLU A 26 -1.30 -16.35 -10.27
C GLU A 26 -2.63 -15.82 -9.72
N ASP A 27 -2.65 -15.51 -8.41
CA ASP A 27 -3.80 -14.98 -7.69
C ASP A 27 -3.79 -13.44 -7.62
N PHE A 28 -2.71 -12.80 -8.05
CA PHE A 28 -2.50 -11.35 -7.96
C PHE A 28 -3.09 -10.63 -9.17
N ASP A 29 -4.41 -10.43 -9.14
CA ASP A 29 -5.17 -9.70 -10.17
C ASP A 29 -5.09 -8.18 -9.94
N ILE A 30 -4.25 -7.47 -10.71
CA ILE A 30 -4.07 -6.02 -10.63
C ILE A 30 -5.34 -5.31 -11.10
N LEU A 31 -5.83 -4.33 -10.34
CA LEU A 31 -7.03 -3.59 -10.72
C LEU A 31 -6.76 -2.70 -11.97
N PRO A 32 -7.73 -2.54 -12.90
CA PRO A 32 -7.47 -2.02 -14.24
C PRO A 32 -6.86 -0.62 -14.32
N ASP A 33 -7.18 0.27 -13.39
CA ASP A 33 -6.80 1.68 -13.39
C ASP A 33 -5.56 1.98 -12.56
N VAL A 34 -4.98 0.97 -11.90
CA VAL A 34 -3.86 1.13 -10.96
C VAL A 34 -2.64 1.71 -11.67
N ALA A 35 -2.19 1.07 -12.75
CA ALA A 35 -0.96 1.49 -13.41
C ALA A 35 -1.06 2.93 -13.97
N GLU A 36 -2.17 3.28 -14.63
CA GLU A 36 -2.38 4.64 -15.14
C GLU A 36 -2.42 5.67 -14.00
N THR A 37 -3.12 5.36 -12.91
CA THR A 37 -3.24 6.26 -11.75
C THR A 37 -1.89 6.48 -11.09
N LEU A 38 -1.13 5.40 -10.86
CA LEU A 38 0.20 5.47 -10.25
C LEU A 38 1.20 6.20 -11.14
N GLN A 39 1.15 6.00 -12.46
CA GLN A 39 1.99 6.74 -13.40
C GLN A 39 1.76 8.25 -13.30
N LYS A 40 0.50 8.69 -13.25
CA LYS A 40 0.16 10.12 -13.12
C LYS A 40 0.60 10.67 -11.75
N ALA A 41 0.39 9.92 -10.67
CA ALA A 41 0.87 10.31 -9.34
C ALA A 41 2.39 10.50 -9.30
N GLN A 42 3.14 9.57 -9.89
CA GLN A 42 4.59 9.66 -10.04
C GLN A 42 5.02 10.87 -10.87
N GLN A 43 4.34 11.16 -11.98
CA GLN A 43 4.61 12.36 -12.81
C GLN A 43 4.36 13.67 -12.05
N LEU A 44 3.45 13.67 -11.07
CA LEU A 44 3.21 14.80 -10.16
C LEU A 44 4.23 14.86 -9.00
N GLY A 45 5.22 13.95 -8.98
CA GLY A 45 6.30 13.92 -8.01
C GLY A 45 5.94 13.25 -6.67
N TYR A 46 4.88 12.44 -6.64
CA TYR A 46 4.58 11.62 -5.46
C TYR A 46 5.44 10.36 -5.45
N LYS A 47 5.98 10.04 -4.28
CA LYS A 47 6.54 8.73 -3.95
C LYS A 47 5.43 7.71 -3.83
N LEU A 48 5.58 6.54 -4.46
CA LEU A 48 4.59 5.47 -4.43
C LEU A 48 5.04 4.41 -3.41
N ILE A 49 4.34 4.29 -2.29
CA ILE A 49 4.75 3.42 -1.20
C ILE A 49 3.62 2.48 -0.80
N VAL A 50 3.88 1.18 -0.86
CA VAL A 50 2.90 0.15 -0.48
C VAL A 50 3.04 -0.19 1.00
N ILE A 51 1.94 -0.14 1.75
CA ILE A 51 1.86 -0.50 3.17
C ILE A 51 0.77 -1.57 3.36
N THR A 52 1.15 -2.83 3.60
CA THR A 52 0.20 -3.95 3.63
C THR A 52 0.32 -4.86 4.87
N ASN A 53 -0.79 -5.43 5.32
CA ASN A 53 -0.82 -6.43 6.38
C ASN A 53 -0.78 -7.85 5.79
N GLN A 54 0.33 -8.57 5.95
CA GLN A 54 0.52 -9.95 5.46
C GLN A 54 0.49 -10.97 6.61
N GLY A 55 -0.61 -10.93 7.37
CA GLY A 55 -0.76 -11.71 8.61
C GLY A 55 -0.91 -13.23 8.42
N GLY A 56 -0.98 -13.72 7.18
CA GLY A 56 -0.94 -15.16 6.92
C GLY A 56 0.44 -15.78 7.21
N ILE A 57 1.50 -14.97 7.26
CA ILE A 57 2.84 -15.41 7.70
C ILE A 57 2.82 -15.86 9.16
N ALA A 58 2.30 -15.03 10.07
CA ALA A 58 2.16 -15.42 11.48
C ALA A 58 1.26 -16.66 11.68
N LYS A 59 0.32 -16.90 10.75
CA LYS A 59 -0.55 -18.08 10.74
C LYS A 59 0.06 -19.30 10.05
N GLU A 60 1.32 -19.23 9.61
CA GLU A 60 2.03 -20.30 8.90
C GLU A 60 1.35 -20.76 7.59
N LEU A 61 0.56 -19.88 6.95
CA LEU A 61 -0.15 -20.18 5.70
C LEU A 61 0.74 -20.00 4.46
N TYR A 62 1.67 -19.06 4.52
CA TYR A 62 2.67 -18.76 3.50
C TYR A 62 3.87 -18.04 4.13
N GLY A 63 4.96 -17.90 3.38
CA GLY A 63 6.21 -17.31 3.87
C GLY A 63 6.50 -15.90 3.38
N HIS A 64 7.53 -15.29 3.96
CA HIS A 64 8.10 -14.02 3.49
C HIS A 64 8.53 -14.07 2.03
N GLU A 65 9.04 -15.22 1.57
CA GLU A 65 9.46 -15.41 0.17
C GLU A 65 8.29 -15.29 -0.81
N ASP A 66 7.10 -15.76 -0.42
CA ASP A 66 5.89 -15.69 -1.25
C ASP A 66 5.43 -14.24 -1.41
N VAL A 67 5.42 -13.47 -0.32
CA VAL A 67 5.14 -12.02 -0.36
C VAL A 67 6.13 -11.30 -1.27
N GLN A 68 7.43 -11.62 -1.15
CA GLN A 68 8.46 -11.00 -1.99
C GLN A 68 8.30 -11.38 -3.46
N LYS A 69 7.89 -12.61 -3.79
CA LYS A 69 7.59 -13.02 -5.17
C LYS A 69 6.45 -12.17 -5.75
N VAL A 70 5.37 -11.99 -4.99
CA VAL A 70 4.24 -11.16 -5.38
C VAL A 70 4.65 -9.69 -5.56
N HIS A 71 5.42 -9.12 -4.63
CA HIS A 71 5.86 -7.73 -4.74
C HIS A 71 6.80 -7.51 -5.95
N ARG A 72 7.72 -8.45 -6.22
CA ARG A 72 8.56 -8.41 -7.43
C ARG A 72 7.74 -8.52 -8.71
N PHE A 73 6.75 -9.40 -8.73
CA PHE A 73 5.84 -9.51 -9.86
C PHE A 73 5.10 -8.18 -10.11
N PHE A 74 4.50 -7.61 -9.07
CA PHE A 74 3.81 -6.33 -9.17
C PHE A 74 4.73 -5.20 -9.63
N GLN A 75 5.92 -5.09 -9.04
CA GLN A 75 6.94 -4.13 -9.46
C GLN A 75 7.26 -4.26 -10.96
N ASN A 76 7.48 -5.48 -11.46
CA ASN A 76 7.78 -5.71 -12.87
C ASN A 76 6.60 -5.27 -13.77
N GLN A 77 5.37 -5.63 -13.41
CA GLN A 77 4.16 -5.23 -14.15
C GLN A 77 3.96 -3.71 -14.18
N MET A 78 4.30 -3.03 -13.08
CA MET A 78 4.27 -1.56 -13.01
C MET A 78 5.38 -0.93 -13.86
N SER A 79 6.60 -1.48 -13.81
CA SER A 79 7.74 -0.97 -14.57
C SER A 79 7.59 -1.14 -16.08
N GLU A 80 6.92 -2.19 -16.55
CA GLU A 80 6.52 -2.34 -17.96
C GLU A 80 5.64 -1.17 -18.45
N GLN A 81 4.96 -0.49 -17.54
CA GLN A 81 4.11 0.67 -17.78
C GLN A 81 4.78 2.00 -17.36
N GLY A 82 6.09 1.99 -17.06
CA GLY A 82 6.83 3.18 -16.66
C GLY A 82 6.54 3.67 -15.23
N VAL A 83 5.99 2.80 -14.38
CA VAL A 83 5.73 3.07 -12.97
C VAL A 83 6.79 2.39 -12.09
N GLU A 84 7.32 3.13 -11.14
CA GLU A 84 8.28 2.65 -10.15
C GLU A 84 7.65 2.76 -8.76
N ILE A 85 7.49 1.62 -8.06
CA ILE A 85 7.11 1.64 -6.65
C ILE A 85 8.39 1.90 -5.85
N ASP A 86 8.40 2.98 -5.08
CA ASP A 86 9.58 3.40 -4.34
C ASP A 86 9.91 2.45 -3.19
N ASP A 87 8.89 1.85 -2.56
CA ASP A 87 9.11 0.88 -1.48
C ASP A 87 7.88 0.02 -1.15
N PHE A 88 8.14 -1.13 -0.54
CA PHE A 88 7.13 -2.05 -0.03
C PHE A 88 7.36 -2.34 1.44
N PHE A 89 6.44 -1.89 2.29
CA PHE A 89 6.40 -2.26 3.70
C PHE A 89 5.26 -3.23 3.95
N TYR A 90 5.55 -4.30 4.69
CA TYR A 90 4.50 -5.20 5.14
C TYR A 90 4.71 -5.68 6.57
N SER A 91 3.60 -5.89 7.28
CA SER A 91 3.60 -6.55 8.58
C SER A 91 3.34 -8.04 8.40
N PRO A 92 4.23 -8.95 8.85
CA PRO A 92 3.96 -10.38 8.87
C PRO A 92 3.05 -10.80 10.04
N ASN A 93 2.75 -9.87 10.96
CA ASN A 93 2.15 -10.17 12.25
C ASN A 93 0.63 -10.26 12.18
N HIS A 94 0.05 -10.95 13.16
CA HIS A 94 -1.38 -11.04 13.36
C HIS A 94 -1.72 -11.18 14.85
N ASP A 95 -2.73 -10.44 15.30
CA ASP A 95 -3.14 -10.35 16.72
C ASP A 95 -3.60 -11.68 17.34
N VAL A 96 -3.89 -12.70 16.54
CA VAL A 96 -4.23 -14.04 17.03
C VAL A 96 -3.00 -14.78 17.56
N VAL A 97 -1.81 -14.36 17.13
CA VAL A 97 -0.51 -14.91 17.57
C VAL A 97 0.17 -13.95 18.53
N SER A 98 0.31 -12.68 18.15
CA SER A 98 0.92 -11.67 19.00
C SER A 98 0.49 -10.26 18.58
N LYS A 99 0.47 -9.34 19.55
CA LYS A 99 0.31 -7.91 19.27
C LYS A 99 1.57 -7.36 18.61
N SER A 100 1.40 -6.45 17.66
CA SER A 100 2.52 -5.78 16.98
C SER A 100 2.22 -4.31 16.76
N LEU A 101 3.26 -3.47 16.75
CA LEU A 101 3.19 -2.06 16.39
C LEU A 101 3.24 -1.82 14.88
N ASP A 102 3.65 -2.82 14.09
CA ASP A 102 3.78 -2.69 12.63
C ASP A 102 2.52 -3.06 11.84
N ARG A 103 1.56 -3.71 12.49
CA ARG A 103 0.31 -4.14 11.87
C ARG A 103 -0.71 -3.01 11.93
N LYS A 104 -1.24 -2.57 10.78
CA LYS A 104 -2.37 -1.62 10.74
C LYS A 104 -3.52 -2.19 11.59
N PRO A 105 -4.12 -1.43 12.53
CA PRO A 105 -4.20 0.04 12.57
C PRO A 105 -3.03 0.78 13.23
N ASP A 106 -1.96 0.11 13.68
CA ASP A 106 -0.76 0.80 14.14
C ASP A 106 0.09 1.34 12.99
N SER A 107 0.87 2.38 13.28
CA SER A 107 1.46 3.28 12.27
C SER A 107 2.94 3.04 12.00
N LEU A 108 3.60 2.08 12.66
CA LEU A 108 5.07 1.97 12.62
C LEU A 108 5.62 1.82 11.19
N LEU A 109 4.90 1.16 10.27
CA LEU A 109 5.35 1.05 8.88
C LEU A 109 5.25 2.38 8.12
N LEU A 110 4.19 3.17 8.36
CA LEU A 110 4.08 4.52 7.82
C LEU A 110 5.15 5.44 8.40
N GLU A 111 5.40 5.38 9.70
CA GLU A 111 6.46 6.17 10.37
C GLU A 111 7.85 5.85 9.78
N LYS A 112 8.14 4.56 9.58
CA LYS A 112 9.38 4.11 8.92
C LYS A 112 9.49 4.66 7.51
N ALA A 113 8.44 4.53 6.70
CA ALA A 113 8.42 5.03 5.34
C ALA A 113 8.62 6.55 5.30
N ILE A 114 7.92 7.29 6.17
CA ILE A 114 8.03 8.74 6.29
C ILE A 114 9.47 9.16 6.58
N TYR A 115 10.10 8.50 7.54
CA TYR A 115 11.48 8.79 7.92
C TYR A 115 12.48 8.46 6.79
N LEU A 116 12.41 7.24 6.25
CA LEU A 116 13.36 6.76 5.23
C LEU A 116 13.31 7.58 3.94
N HIS A 117 12.12 8.02 3.55
CA HIS A 117 11.89 8.74 2.31
C HIS A 117 11.77 10.26 2.50
N ASN A 118 12.00 10.78 3.72
CA ASN A 118 11.90 12.20 4.07
C ASN A 118 10.56 12.83 3.60
N ILE A 119 9.45 12.18 3.94
CA ILE A 119 8.10 12.54 3.47
C ILE A 119 7.47 13.60 4.37
N ASP A 120 6.72 14.53 3.78
CA ASP A 120 5.78 15.41 4.48
C ASP A 120 4.41 14.74 4.59
N PRO A 121 3.97 14.32 5.79
CA PRO A 121 2.69 13.64 5.96
C PRO A 121 1.48 14.51 5.59
N LEU A 122 1.58 15.84 5.79
CA LEU A 122 0.47 16.77 5.57
C LEU A 122 0.19 17.01 4.08
N CYS A 123 1.19 16.77 3.23
CA CYS A 123 1.08 16.84 1.77
C CYS A 123 1.05 15.44 1.13
N SER A 124 0.70 14.41 1.91
CA SER A 124 0.67 13.02 1.49
C SER A 124 -0.72 12.41 1.71
N PHE A 125 -1.01 11.37 0.96
CA PHE A 125 -2.30 10.69 1.01
C PHE A 125 -2.12 9.19 1.21
N MET A 126 -3.10 8.55 1.84
CA MET A 126 -3.23 7.10 1.88
C MET A 126 -4.53 6.66 1.21
N ILE A 127 -4.48 5.61 0.39
CA ILE A 127 -5.67 4.91 -0.11
C ILE A 127 -5.73 3.53 0.56
N GLY A 128 -6.86 3.21 1.16
CA GLY A 128 -7.12 1.93 1.84
C GLY A 128 -8.58 1.53 1.70
N ASP A 129 -8.87 0.24 1.80
CA ASP A 129 -10.25 -0.28 1.73
C ASP A 129 -10.86 -0.56 3.12
N SER A 130 -10.08 -0.34 4.19
CA SER A 130 -10.46 -0.73 5.54
C SER A 130 -10.22 0.39 6.57
N ASP A 131 -10.97 0.38 7.67
CA ASP A 131 -10.85 1.43 8.70
C ASP A 131 -9.44 1.48 9.32
N ARG A 132 -8.79 0.31 9.43
CA ARG A 132 -7.42 0.21 9.93
C ARG A 132 -6.41 1.01 9.10
N ASP A 133 -6.65 1.20 7.81
CA ASP A 133 -5.78 1.99 6.94
C ASP A 133 -5.84 3.46 7.33
N CYS A 134 -7.05 3.98 7.48
CA CYS A 134 -7.26 5.37 7.85
C CYS A 134 -6.90 5.67 9.31
N GLU A 135 -7.08 4.71 10.21
CA GLU A 135 -6.59 4.83 11.59
C GLU A 135 -5.06 4.92 11.63
N ALA A 136 -4.36 4.06 10.87
CA ALA A 136 -2.90 4.10 10.79
C ALA A 136 -2.38 5.40 10.17
N ALA A 137 -2.99 5.85 9.06
CA ALA A 137 -2.67 7.12 8.41
C ALA A 137 -2.90 8.33 9.33
N GLY A 138 -4.03 8.34 10.05
CA GLY A 138 -4.38 9.42 10.96
C GLY A 138 -3.38 9.59 12.10
N LYS A 139 -2.80 8.50 12.62
CA LYS A 139 -1.76 8.52 13.67
C LYS A 139 -0.48 9.28 13.25
N VAL A 140 -0.20 9.36 11.95
CA VAL A 140 0.97 10.06 11.38
C VAL A 140 0.63 11.35 10.65
N GLY A 141 -0.64 11.78 10.69
CA GLY A 141 -1.10 13.01 10.03
C GLY A 141 -1.27 12.91 8.52
N VAL A 142 -1.27 11.70 7.96
CA VAL A 142 -1.56 11.46 6.53
C VAL A 142 -3.07 11.45 6.31
N LYS A 143 -3.56 12.18 5.30
CA LYS A 143 -4.98 12.16 4.93
C LYS A 143 -5.31 10.84 4.22
N CYS A 144 -6.31 10.11 4.73
CA CYS A 144 -6.73 8.83 4.16
C CYS A 144 -8.03 8.98 3.35
N PHE A 145 -8.07 8.29 2.21
CA PHE A 145 -9.28 8.04 1.45
C PHE A 145 -9.64 6.56 1.57
N LYS A 146 -10.70 6.29 2.34
CA LYS A 146 -11.30 4.96 2.43
C LYS A 146 -12.15 4.70 1.19
N ILE A 147 -11.89 3.62 0.49
CA ILE A 147 -12.67 3.18 -0.66
C ILE A 147 -13.42 1.88 -0.36
N GLU A 148 -14.38 1.53 -1.20
CA GLU A 148 -14.87 0.16 -1.22
C GLU A 148 -13.81 -0.73 -1.88
N SER A 149 -13.59 -1.92 -1.34
CA SER A 149 -12.62 -2.88 -1.88
C SER A 149 -12.91 -3.19 -3.35
N ASN A 150 -11.86 -3.34 -4.15
CA ASN A 150 -11.92 -3.62 -5.60
C ASN A 150 -12.52 -2.49 -6.46
N THR A 151 -12.58 -1.26 -5.94
CA THR A 151 -13.01 -0.09 -6.71
C THR A 151 -11.83 0.71 -7.26
N SER A 152 -12.14 1.60 -8.21
CA SER A 152 -11.15 2.44 -8.88
C SER A 152 -10.48 3.40 -7.91
N ILE A 153 -9.16 3.57 -8.05
CA ILE A 153 -8.36 4.54 -7.29
C ILE A 153 -8.14 5.86 -8.05
N SER A 154 -8.58 5.95 -9.30
CA SER A 154 -8.33 7.11 -10.18
C SER A 154 -8.85 8.45 -9.64
N PHE A 155 -9.85 8.45 -8.76
CA PHE A 155 -10.37 9.66 -8.07
C PHE A 155 -9.29 10.41 -7.28
N ILE A 156 -8.20 9.73 -6.89
CA ILE A 156 -7.12 10.38 -6.14
C ILE A 156 -6.47 11.50 -6.94
N LEU A 157 -6.46 11.39 -8.28
CA LEU A 157 -5.80 12.35 -9.16
C LEU A 157 -6.37 13.77 -9.01
N ASP A 158 -7.66 13.89 -8.72
CA ASP A 158 -8.32 15.17 -8.46
C ASP A 158 -7.76 15.89 -7.21
N HIS A 159 -7.10 15.14 -6.32
CA HIS A 159 -6.54 15.63 -5.06
C HIS A 159 -5.02 15.82 -5.10
N LEU A 160 -4.32 15.24 -6.08
CA LEU A 160 -2.85 15.33 -6.16
C LEU A 160 -2.35 16.67 -6.71
N HIS A 161 -3.25 17.52 -7.23
CA HIS A 161 -2.96 18.85 -7.77
C HIS A 161 -2.96 19.97 -6.71
N GLU A 162 -3.37 19.67 -5.47
CA GLU A 162 -3.32 20.58 -4.32
C GLU A 162 -1.89 20.69 -3.74
#